data_AF-A0A5M8PNY4-F1
#
_entry.id   AF-A0A5M8PNY4-F1
#
_cell.length_a   1.000
_cell.length_b   1.000
_cell.length_c   1.000
_cell.angle_alpha   90.00
_cell.angle_beta   90.00
_cell.angle_gamma   90.00
#
_symmetry.space_group_name_H-M   'P 1'
#
loop_
_entity.id
_entity.type
_entity.pdbx_description
1 polymer ?
#
loop_
_entity_poly.entity_id
_entity_poly.type
_entity_poly.pdbx_seq_one_letter_code
_entity_poly.pdbx_strand_id
1 'polypeptide(L)'
;MHLRPWLCLNLLFSVPTTAFYPYSIVDTLPDPVERYTLNGSPNIPDGKSQGGKNHAAGEARGAAPTLKMTRRAFPSNAEPHFWSVLERQAGARRSNSHRAPDALLSTSHRTPVKRTNNYHIVTASQPSQTDSMAVSEDGNDFSYFSAIKFGSSGETMYMLVDTGAANTWVMGSDCNTPACLAHNTFGGANSETLQITENKFNLTYGTGSVNGVVVSDTVAFAGFTLPLAFGSASNTSTDFLTYPMDGILGLGRSKSNTMGVPTVMEAISNAKLLTANIYGVNLQRNSDGSTDGEVNFGAPDTTKYTGALSYTNTVANGLMWEIPVDDAIVNGLRCNFTGRSAILDTGTSFVLMPPGDALLLNSQIPQSQQNGTMFNIPCSSSIPVQFIFSGVTYNISPRDYVGNPVQGGSLCHSNIIGQQAFGASQWLLGDVFLKNVYTVFDFDKERIGLGNKSIQSTTQTSSTASMPTTFSSSSTASSLSSAISATITASSSTPSPLPPASEVSNSSVSSVMTTTSTGVSMTSHNSAIPSSTTKPQHSMGSSIGTIFPNRPWLYLAISSLLLHVIHI
;
A
#
# COMPACT_ATOMS: atom_id res chain seq x y z
N MET A 1 -56.45 49.21 -7.12
CA MET A 1 -57.71 48.44 -7.11
C MET A 1 -57.38 46.98 -6.89
N HIS A 2 -58.16 46.26 -6.07
CA HIS A 2 -58.33 44.80 -5.94
C HIS A 2 -57.12 43.83 -5.95
N LEU A 3 -57.12 42.68 -5.26
CA LEU A 3 -57.75 42.22 -4.00
C LEU A 3 -57.00 40.94 -3.56
N ARG A 4 -56.98 40.64 -2.26
CA ARG A 4 -56.67 39.31 -1.66
C ARG A 4 -57.98 38.76 -1.05
N PRO A 5 -58.04 37.53 -0.47
CA PRO A 5 -57.23 36.30 -0.62
C PRO A 5 -58.13 35.10 -1.05
N TRP A 6 -57.77 33.84 -0.76
CA TRP A 6 -58.48 32.93 0.18
C TRP A 6 -57.67 31.64 0.42
N LEU A 7 -57.92 30.98 1.56
CA LEU A 7 -57.37 29.77 2.23
C LEU A 7 -56.51 28.75 1.41
N CYS A 8 -55.49 28.04 1.92
CA CYS A 8 -55.12 27.50 3.26
C CYS A 8 -55.94 26.31 3.81
N LEU A 9 -55.35 25.10 3.78
CA LEU A 9 -55.31 24.21 4.96
C LEU A 9 -54.09 23.25 4.90
N ASN A 10 -53.60 22.81 6.06
CA ASN A 10 -52.48 21.87 6.21
C ASN A 10 -52.94 20.41 6.17
N LEU A 11 -52.02 19.49 5.87
CA LEU A 11 -51.91 18.22 6.60
C LEU A 11 -50.47 17.69 6.56
N LEU A 12 -49.95 17.30 7.72
CA LEU A 12 -48.71 16.53 7.88
C LEU A 12 -49.02 15.05 7.68
N PHE A 13 -48.05 14.24 7.22
CA PHE A 13 -47.54 13.08 7.98
C PHE A 13 -46.29 12.46 7.33
N SER A 14 -45.62 11.57 8.07
CA SER A 14 -44.28 11.04 7.81
C SER A 14 -44.17 10.15 6.57
N VAL A 15 -43.03 10.23 5.88
CA VAL A 15 -42.55 9.16 4.98
C VAL A 15 -41.70 8.18 5.80
N PRO A 16 -42.03 6.87 5.84
CA PRO A 16 -41.22 5.87 6.53
C PRO A 16 -40.02 5.42 5.67
N THR A 17 -38.89 5.18 6.31
CA THR A 17 -37.68 4.60 5.70
C THR A 17 -37.70 3.07 5.79
N THR A 18 -37.66 2.36 4.65
CA THR A 18 -37.32 0.92 4.62
C THR A 18 -36.66 0.50 3.30
N ALA A 19 -35.59 -0.30 3.44
CA ALA A 19 -35.08 -1.31 2.50
C ALA A 19 -34.83 -0.94 1.02
N PHE A 20 -33.55 -0.85 0.67
CA PHE A 20 -33.05 -1.28 -0.64
C PHE A 20 -32.09 -2.47 -0.45
N TYR A 21 -32.39 -3.60 -1.07
CA TYR A 21 -31.42 -4.66 -1.40
C TYR A 21 -31.10 -4.55 -2.90
N PRO A 22 -29.93 -5.03 -3.36
CA PRO A 22 -29.41 -4.70 -4.69
C PRO A 22 -30.10 -5.52 -5.80
N TYR A 23 -30.21 -4.92 -6.98
CA TYR A 23 -30.50 -5.64 -8.22
C TYR A 23 -29.32 -5.53 -9.18
N SER A 24 -28.73 -6.68 -9.50
CA SER A 24 -27.79 -6.83 -10.62
C SER A 24 -28.56 -6.63 -11.92
N ILE A 25 -28.10 -5.74 -12.80
CA ILE A 25 -28.63 -5.63 -14.16
C ILE A 25 -27.97 -6.70 -15.02
N VAL A 26 -28.78 -7.62 -15.52
CA VAL A 26 -28.38 -8.63 -16.52
C VAL A 26 -29.01 -8.20 -17.84
N ASP A 27 -28.20 -7.61 -18.73
CA ASP A 27 -28.68 -7.20 -20.06
C ASP A 27 -28.86 -8.42 -20.98
N THR A 28 -30.07 -8.97 -20.98
CA THR A 28 -30.57 -9.81 -22.08
C THR A 28 -31.35 -8.96 -23.08
N LEU A 29 -30.89 -8.89 -24.34
CA LEU A 29 -31.65 -8.33 -25.45
C LEU A 29 -31.67 -9.31 -26.65
N PRO A 30 -32.74 -9.31 -27.47
CA PRO A 30 -33.03 -10.38 -28.42
C PRO A 30 -32.46 -10.13 -29.83
N ASP A 31 -32.42 -11.20 -30.64
CA ASP A 31 -32.30 -11.11 -32.10
C ASP A 31 -33.46 -10.32 -32.72
N PRO A 32 -33.17 -9.52 -33.75
CA PRO A 32 -34.00 -9.53 -34.95
C PRO A 32 -33.18 -9.79 -36.22
N VAL A 33 -33.70 -10.70 -37.07
CA VAL A 33 -33.14 -10.96 -38.40
C VAL A 33 -33.72 -9.96 -39.40
N GLU A 34 -32.86 -9.21 -40.11
CA GLU A 34 -33.25 -8.61 -41.38
C GLU A 34 -32.09 -8.58 -42.38
N ARG A 35 -32.41 -8.67 -43.69
CA ARG A 35 -31.43 -8.81 -44.78
C ARG A 35 -31.41 -7.56 -45.65
N TYR A 36 -30.22 -7.00 -45.87
CA TYR A 36 -30.00 -6.07 -46.99
C TYR A 36 -28.75 -6.45 -47.80
N THR A 37 -28.94 -6.56 -49.11
CA THR A 37 -27.91 -6.90 -50.10
C THR A 37 -27.47 -5.65 -50.87
N LEU A 38 -26.17 -5.44 -51.04
CA LEU A 38 -25.63 -4.51 -52.04
C LEU A 38 -24.45 -5.13 -52.79
N ASN A 39 -24.40 -4.87 -54.10
CA ASN A 39 -23.33 -5.30 -55.02
C ASN A 39 -22.21 -4.23 -55.07
N GLY A 40 -20.97 -4.63 -55.34
CA GLY A 40 -19.87 -3.66 -55.51
C GLY A 40 -18.47 -4.23 -55.70
N SER A 41 -18.20 -4.87 -56.84
CA SER A 41 -16.84 -5.04 -57.40
C SER A 41 -16.47 -3.77 -58.23
N PRO A 42 -15.19 -3.43 -58.53
CA PRO A 42 -14.26 -4.37 -59.19
C PRO A 42 -12.71 -4.18 -59.03
N ASN A 43 -11.98 -5.15 -59.60
CA ASN A 43 -10.65 -5.08 -60.24
C ASN A 43 -9.35 -4.79 -59.45
N ILE A 44 -8.45 -5.78 -59.47
CA ILE A 44 -6.98 -5.65 -59.51
C ILE A 44 -6.45 -6.59 -60.62
N PRO A 45 -5.48 -6.18 -61.49
CA PRO A 45 -5.00 -7.00 -62.60
C PRO A 45 -3.78 -7.89 -62.26
N ASP A 46 -3.62 -8.97 -63.02
CA ASP A 46 -2.53 -9.96 -62.94
C ASP A 46 -1.18 -9.49 -63.55
N GLY A 47 -0.07 -10.08 -63.08
CA GLY A 47 1.25 -9.92 -63.70
C GLY A 47 2.26 -11.00 -63.27
N LYS A 48 2.73 -11.83 -64.21
CA LYS A 48 3.74 -12.89 -64.01
C LYS A 48 5.07 -12.52 -64.66
N SER A 49 6.22 -12.89 -64.08
CA SER A 49 7.26 -13.68 -64.79
C SER A 49 8.46 -14.11 -63.93
N GLN A 50 9.12 -15.15 -64.42
CA GLN A 50 10.21 -16.00 -63.92
C GLN A 50 11.56 -15.31 -63.60
N GLY A 51 12.38 -15.99 -62.78
CA GLY A 51 13.60 -16.63 -63.32
C GLY A 51 14.98 -16.23 -62.76
N GLY A 52 15.86 -17.22 -62.58
CA GLY A 52 17.31 -17.02 -62.38
C GLY A 52 17.94 -17.82 -61.23
N LYS A 53 19.02 -18.57 -61.51
CA LYS A 53 19.93 -19.20 -60.53
C LYS A 53 21.33 -18.61 -60.68
N ASN A 54 22.22 -18.81 -59.71
CA ASN A 54 23.60 -19.23 -59.99
C ASN A 54 24.31 -19.88 -58.77
N HIS A 55 25.45 -20.54 -59.03
CA HIS A 55 26.18 -21.43 -58.09
C HIS A 55 27.45 -20.79 -57.49
N ALA A 56 28.04 -21.48 -56.49
CA ALA A 56 29.28 -21.11 -55.79
C ALA A 56 30.45 -22.08 -56.10
N ALA A 57 31.69 -21.71 -55.76
CA ALA A 57 32.85 -22.61 -55.70
C ALA A 57 34.03 -22.05 -54.85
N GLY A 58 34.78 -22.95 -54.18
CA GLY A 58 36.14 -22.74 -53.62
C GLY A 58 36.23 -22.10 -52.22
N GLU A 59 37.20 -22.45 -51.36
CA GLU A 59 38.00 -23.70 -51.25
C GLU A 59 38.52 -23.88 -49.79
N ALA A 60 39.29 -24.94 -49.49
CA ALA A 60 39.39 -25.50 -48.13
C ALA A 60 40.67 -25.19 -47.33
N ARG A 61 40.55 -25.27 -45.99
CA ARG A 61 41.56 -25.81 -45.04
C ARG A 61 40.89 -26.10 -43.68
N GLY A 62 41.40 -27.09 -42.93
CA GLY A 62 40.71 -27.65 -41.74
C GLY A 62 41.49 -27.55 -40.42
N ALA A 63 40.76 -27.69 -39.31
CA ALA A 63 41.27 -27.83 -37.95
C ALA A 63 40.29 -28.66 -37.08
N ALA A 64 40.72 -29.12 -35.91
CA ALA A 64 39.99 -30.08 -35.05
C ALA A 64 38.70 -29.50 -34.40
N PRO A 65 37.72 -30.37 -34.03
CA PRO A 65 36.45 -29.93 -33.45
C PRO A 65 36.56 -29.49 -31.99
N THR A 66 36.62 -28.19 -31.74
CA THR A 66 36.47 -27.61 -30.39
C THR A 66 35.00 -27.56 -29.98
N LEU A 67 34.63 -28.25 -28.91
CA LEU A 67 33.25 -28.25 -28.38
C LEU A 67 32.90 -26.87 -27.78
N LYS A 68 32.25 -25.99 -28.55
CA LYS A 68 31.65 -24.77 -28.01
C LYS A 68 30.31 -25.11 -27.34
N MET A 69 30.30 -25.13 -26.01
CA MET A 69 29.06 -25.09 -25.23
C MET A 69 28.37 -23.73 -25.42
N THR A 70 27.53 -23.62 -26.45
CA THR A 70 26.65 -22.47 -26.63
C THR A 70 25.58 -22.50 -25.55
N ARG A 71 25.82 -21.81 -24.43
CA ARG A 71 24.82 -21.59 -23.37
C ARG A 71 23.64 -20.86 -24.01
N ARG A 72 22.56 -21.58 -24.32
CA ARG A 72 21.29 -20.95 -24.72
C ARG A 72 20.88 -20.01 -23.60
N ALA A 73 20.74 -18.72 -23.91
CA ALA A 73 19.94 -17.83 -23.09
C ALA A 73 18.51 -18.40 -23.11
N PHE A 74 18.01 -18.79 -21.94
CA PHE A 74 16.59 -19.06 -21.78
C PHE A 74 15.88 -17.70 -21.78
N PRO A 75 14.82 -17.50 -22.59
CA PRO A 75 14.04 -16.27 -22.54
C PRO A 75 13.33 -16.19 -21.19
N SER A 76 13.66 -15.16 -20.40
CA SER A 76 13.05 -14.87 -19.10
C SER A 76 11.67 -14.21 -19.29
N ASN A 77 10.77 -14.91 -19.99
CA ASN A 77 9.44 -14.43 -20.32
C ASN A 77 8.45 -14.87 -19.23
N ALA A 78 8.49 -14.16 -18.09
CA ALA A 78 7.55 -14.30 -16.98
C ALA A 78 6.66 -13.05 -16.82
N GLU A 79 6.22 -12.46 -17.95
CA GLU A 79 5.17 -11.44 -18.01
C GLU A 79 4.55 -11.48 -19.42
N PRO A 80 3.21 -11.49 -19.53
CA PRO A 80 2.55 -10.36 -20.21
C PRO A 80 1.14 -10.04 -19.66
N HIS A 81 0.79 -10.45 -18.46
CA HIS A 81 -0.61 -10.49 -18.01
C HIS A 81 -1.14 -9.13 -17.54
N PHE A 82 -0.39 -8.34 -16.77
CA PHE A 82 -0.88 -7.01 -16.34
C PHE A 82 -1.12 -6.09 -17.53
N TRP A 83 -0.10 -5.93 -18.39
CA TRP A 83 -0.18 -5.10 -19.58
C TRP A 83 -1.26 -5.58 -20.55
N SER A 84 -1.38 -6.89 -20.79
CA SER A 84 -2.44 -7.39 -21.68
C SER A 84 -3.85 -7.31 -21.09
N VAL A 85 -4.03 -7.23 -19.75
CA VAL A 85 -5.35 -6.94 -19.14
C VAL A 85 -5.75 -5.50 -19.44
N LEU A 86 -4.85 -4.53 -19.25
CA LEU A 86 -5.11 -3.12 -19.56
C LEU A 86 -5.29 -2.88 -21.07
N GLU A 87 -4.46 -3.50 -21.93
CA GLU A 87 -4.65 -3.45 -23.38
C GLU A 87 -5.98 -4.06 -23.83
N ARG A 88 -6.46 -5.14 -23.18
CA ARG A 88 -7.80 -5.71 -23.46
C ARG A 88 -8.92 -4.74 -23.12
N GLN A 89 -8.77 -3.92 -22.07
CA GLN A 89 -9.76 -2.88 -21.73
C GLN A 89 -9.69 -1.68 -22.69
N ALA A 90 -8.50 -1.31 -23.19
CA ALA A 90 -8.32 -0.26 -24.19
C ALA A 90 -8.69 -0.67 -25.63
N GLY A 91 -8.63 -1.97 -25.95
CA GLY A 91 -8.63 -2.52 -27.31
C GLY A 91 -9.93 -3.19 -27.80
N ALA A 92 -11.07 -2.94 -27.17
CA ALA A 92 -12.30 -3.73 -27.33
C ALA A 92 -13.09 -3.54 -28.67
N ARG A 93 -12.44 -3.57 -29.84
CA ARG A 93 -13.09 -3.72 -31.16
C ARG A 93 -12.23 -4.48 -32.20
N ARG A 94 -12.35 -5.81 -32.25
CA ARG A 94 -12.18 -6.65 -33.45
C ARG A 94 -12.76 -8.04 -33.21
N SER A 95 -13.48 -8.60 -34.18
CA SER A 95 -13.95 -9.98 -34.12
C SER A 95 -12.87 -10.94 -34.64
N ASN A 96 -12.79 -12.11 -34.01
CA ASN A 96 -12.08 -13.27 -34.56
C ASN A 96 -13.01 -14.48 -34.51
N SER A 97 -13.68 -14.74 -35.63
CA SER A 97 -14.01 -16.13 -35.97
C SER A 97 -12.69 -16.86 -36.23
N HIS A 98 -12.48 -18.05 -35.69
CA HIS A 98 -11.86 -19.15 -36.44
C HIS A 98 -12.16 -20.53 -35.84
N ARG A 99 -12.20 -21.49 -36.75
CA ARG A 99 -12.66 -22.88 -36.65
C ARG A 99 -11.75 -23.77 -35.77
N ALA A 100 -12.34 -24.63 -34.94
CA ALA A 100 -11.61 -25.65 -34.18
C ALA A 100 -11.32 -26.92 -35.01
N PRO A 101 -10.24 -27.66 -34.69
CA PRO A 101 -10.05 -29.06 -35.06
C PRO A 101 -10.17 -30.01 -33.84
N ASP A 102 -10.73 -31.21 -34.04
CA ASP A 102 -10.79 -32.25 -33.00
C ASP A 102 -9.41 -32.83 -32.67
N ALA A 103 -9.18 -33.15 -31.39
CA ALA A 103 -8.00 -33.89 -30.94
C ALA A 103 -8.36 -34.89 -29.82
N LEU A 104 -8.01 -36.16 -30.06
CA LEU A 104 -8.36 -37.34 -29.26
C LEU A 104 -8.01 -37.23 -27.76
N LEU A 105 -8.92 -37.74 -26.92
CA LEU A 105 -8.73 -37.93 -25.48
C LEU A 105 -7.56 -38.89 -25.19
N SER A 106 -6.65 -38.47 -24.30
CA SER A 106 -5.65 -39.33 -23.67
C SER A 106 -5.64 -39.07 -22.17
N THR A 107 -6.24 -39.96 -21.38
CA THR A 107 -6.39 -39.84 -19.93
C THR A 107 -5.11 -40.20 -19.19
N SER A 108 -4.08 -39.35 -19.31
CA SER A 108 -2.89 -39.43 -18.47
C SER A 108 -3.18 -38.82 -17.10
N HIS A 109 -3.32 -39.65 -16.06
CA HIS A 109 -3.39 -39.21 -14.67
C HIS A 109 -2.04 -38.60 -14.25
N ARG A 110 -1.83 -37.33 -14.59
CA ARG A 110 -0.82 -36.49 -13.96
C ARG A 110 -1.36 -36.03 -12.61
N THR A 111 -0.81 -36.57 -11.53
CA THR A 111 -0.92 -35.96 -10.20
C THR A 111 -0.46 -34.50 -10.32
N PRO A 112 -1.23 -33.51 -9.83
CA PRO A 112 -0.78 -32.13 -9.83
C PRO A 112 0.46 -32.00 -8.95
N VAL A 113 1.63 -31.92 -9.58
CA VAL A 113 2.88 -31.56 -8.89
C VAL A 113 2.76 -30.08 -8.56
N LYS A 114 2.65 -29.72 -7.27
CA LYS A 114 2.80 -28.34 -6.79
C LYS A 114 3.97 -27.70 -7.53
N ARG A 115 3.78 -26.48 -8.07
CA ARG A 115 4.81 -25.83 -8.88
C ARG A 115 6.15 -25.86 -8.14
N THR A 116 7.23 -26.21 -8.84
CA THR A 116 8.55 -25.70 -8.44
C THR A 116 8.42 -24.18 -8.47
N ASN A 117 8.74 -23.51 -7.36
CA ASN A 117 8.47 -22.09 -7.25
C ASN A 117 9.42 -21.31 -8.17
N ASN A 118 8.96 -20.97 -9.38
CA ASN A 118 9.80 -20.49 -10.47
C ASN A 118 10.05 -18.96 -10.43
N TYR A 119 9.55 -18.28 -9.41
CA TYR A 119 9.76 -16.84 -9.20
C TYR A 119 11.16 -16.58 -8.63
N HIS A 120 11.79 -15.45 -8.99
CA HIS A 120 13.14 -15.09 -8.55
C HIS A 120 13.10 -14.34 -7.22
N ILE A 121 12.74 -15.04 -6.14
CA ILE A 121 12.51 -14.40 -4.84
C ILE A 121 13.80 -13.79 -4.26
N VAL A 122 13.75 -12.49 -3.96
CA VAL A 122 14.77 -11.77 -3.21
C VAL A 122 14.35 -11.78 -1.74
N THR A 123 14.76 -12.84 -1.05
CA THR A 123 14.47 -13.05 0.37
C THR A 123 15.08 -11.94 1.22
N ALA A 124 14.25 -11.26 2.00
CA ALA A 124 14.71 -10.26 2.96
C ALA A 124 15.46 -10.90 4.15
N SER A 125 16.46 -10.17 4.65
CA SER A 125 17.17 -10.46 5.88
C SER A 125 16.23 -10.35 7.08
N GLN A 126 16.53 -11.06 8.17
CA GLN A 126 15.76 -10.92 9.41
C GLN A 126 16.00 -9.53 10.03
N PRO A 127 14.94 -8.79 10.42
CA PRO A 127 15.05 -7.54 11.16
C PRO A 127 15.88 -7.67 12.44
N SER A 128 16.56 -6.59 12.81
CA SER A 128 17.28 -6.47 14.08
C SER A 128 16.42 -5.86 15.21
N GLN A 129 15.35 -5.14 14.87
CA GLN A 129 14.36 -4.64 15.83
C GLN A 129 13.46 -5.78 16.30
N THR A 130 13.01 -5.74 17.56
CA THR A 130 11.94 -6.61 18.07
C THR A 130 10.63 -6.35 17.33
N ASP A 131 9.67 -7.25 17.48
CA ASP A 131 8.29 -7.01 17.06
C ASP A 131 8.18 -6.67 15.56
N SER A 132 9.04 -7.28 14.74
CA SER A 132 9.26 -6.94 13.33
C SER A 132 9.40 -8.18 12.44
N MET A 133 8.97 -8.10 11.17
CA MET A 133 9.03 -9.19 10.19
C MET A 133 9.70 -8.76 8.87
N ALA A 134 10.44 -9.69 8.28
CA ALA A 134 11.08 -9.53 6.97
C ALA A 134 10.03 -9.47 5.84
N VAL A 135 10.24 -8.59 4.87
CA VAL A 135 9.39 -8.41 3.67
C VAL A 135 10.22 -8.67 2.43
N SER A 136 10.07 -9.85 1.85
CA SER A 136 10.74 -10.28 0.62
C SER A 136 10.01 -9.73 -0.61
N GLU A 137 10.67 -9.73 -1.76
CA GLU A 137 10.05 -9.34 -3.05
C GLU A 137 10.32 -10.36 -4.17
N ASP A 138 9.57 -10.25 -5.26
CA ASP A 138 9.50 -11.25 -6.34
C ASP A 138 10.65 -11.24 -7.37
N GLY A 139 11.62 -10.34 -7.17
CA GLY A 139 12.76 -10.11 -8.04
C GLY A 139 12.51 -9.04 -9.11
N ASN A 140 11.42 -8.29 -9.03
CA ASN A 140 11.01 -7.29 -10.02
C ASN A 140 10.37 -6.04 -9.39
N ASP A 141 10.33 -5.92 -8.06
CA ASP A 141 9.57 -4.90 -7.31
C ASP A 141 8.06 -4.86 -7.67
N PHE A 142 7.42 -6.00 -8.03
CA PHE A 142 5.97 -6.03 -8.32
C PHE A 142 5.10 -6.47 -7.13
N SER A 143 5.64 -7.21 -6.16
CA SER A 143 4.91 -7.68 -4.99
C SER A 143 5.81 -7.94 -3.79
N TYR A 144 5.33 -7.58 -2.60
CA TYR A 144 6.04 -7.61 -1.33
C TYR A 144 5.33 -8.51 -0.31
N PHE A 145 6.04 -9.47 0.26
CA PHE A 145 5.41 -10.54 1.05
C PHE A 145 6.28 -11.04 2.21
N SER A 146 5.62 -11.54 3.25
CA SER A 146 6.26 -12.07 4.47
C SER A 146 5.89 -13.53 4.69
N ALA A 147 6.86 -14.32 5.16
CA ALA A 147 6.62 -15.70 5.59
C ALA A 147 5.99 -15.71 7.00
N ILE A 148 4.77 -16.24 7.11
CA ILE A 148 3.96 -16.23 8.34
C ILE A 148 3.55 -17.66 8.69
N LYS A 149 3.57 -17.99 9.99
CA LYS A 149 3.24 -19.34 10.47
C LYS A 149 1.78 -19.43 10.91
N PHE A 150 1.09 -20.46 10.44
CA PHE A 150 -0.32 -20.75 10.73
C PHE A 150 -0.47 -22.12 11.39
N GLY A 151 -1.39 -22.21 12.35
CA GLY A 151 -1.83 -23.46 12.97
C GLY A 151 -0.87 -24.09 13.98
N SER A 152 -1.30 -25.20 14.58
CA SER A 152 -0.55 -25.91 15.63
C SER A 152 0.78 -26.49 15.17
N SER A 153 0.97 -26.72 13.86
CA SER A 153 2.24 -27.16 13.26
C SER A 153 3.21 -26.00 12.94
N GLY A 154 2.71 -24.76 12.86
CA GLY A 154 3.46 -23.62 12.35
C GLY A 154 3.73 -23.67 10.83
N GLU A 155 2.78 -24.19 10.06
CA GLU A 155 2.79 -24.23 8.59
C GLU A 155 3.11 -22.86 8.01
N THR A 156 4.03 -22.78 7.05
CA THR A 156 4.56 -21.49 6.57
C THR A 156 3.89 -21.06 5.28
N MET A 157 3.12 -19.99 5.36
CA MET A 157 2.40 -19.36 4.25
C MET A 157 3.11 -18.06 3.86
N TYR A 158 3.28 -17.81 2.56
CA TYR A 158 3.84 -16.57 2.03
C TYR A 158 2.73 -15.56 1.79
N MET A 159 2.65 -14.53 2.62
CA MET A 159 1.52 -13.60 2.67
C MET A 159 1.89 -12.25 2.05
N LEU A 160 1.16 -11.81 1.02
CA LEU A 160 1.28 -10.44 0.49
C LEU A 160 1.01 -9.45 1.62
N VAL A 161 1.89 -8.46 1.80
CA VAL A 161 1.73 -7.41 2.81
C VAL A 161 0.91 -6.29 2.19
N ASP A 162 -0.33 -6.10 2.64
CA ASP A 162 -1.33 -5.25 1.97
C ASP A 162 -1.91 -4.21 2.94
N THR A 163 -1.54 -2.93 2.75
CA THR A 163 -2.10 -1.81 3.54
C THR A 163 -3.41 -1.24 2.96
N GLY A 164 -3.84 -1.68 1.78
CA GLY A 164 -5.18 -1.42 1.25
C GLY A 164 -6.24 -2.32 1.88
N ALA A 165 -5.98 -3.62 1.99
CA ALA A 165 -6.89 -4.61 2.54
C ALA A 165 -6.88 -4.65 4.07
N ALA A 166 -8.06 -4.62 4.69
CA ALA A 166 -8.22 -4.90 6.13
C ALA A 166 -8.38 -6.40 6.46
N ASN A 167 -8.59 -7.25 5.44
CA ASN A 167 -8.98 -8.65 5.61
C ASN A 167 -7.87 -9.62 5.19
N THR A 168 -7.39 -10.41 6.16
CA THR A 168 -6.43 -11.50 5.95
C THR A 168 -7.13 -12.76 5.45
N TRP A 169 -6.53 -13.45 4.48
CA TRP A 169 -7.00 -14.74 3.97
C TRP A 169 -5.85 -15.57 3.39
N VAL A 170 -6.03 -16.90 3.38
CA VAL A 170 -5.13 -17.90 2.77
C VAL A 170 -5.89 -18.76 1.77
N MET A 171 -5.17 -19.36 0.81
CA MET A 171 -5.75 -20.41 -0.05
C MET A 171 -6.06 -21.65 0.80
N GLY A 172 -7.33 -22.09 0.81
CA GLY A 172 -7.81 -23.20 1.62
C GLY A 172 -7.41 -24.56 1.05
N SER A 173 -7.24 -25.56 1.92
CA SER A 173 -6.91 -26.95 1.49
C SER A 173 -8.00 -27.62 0.65
N ASP A 174 -9.23 -27.09 0.65
CA ASP A 174 -10.36 -27.50 -0.18
C ASP A 174 -10.42 -26.78 -1.54
N CYS A 175 -9.59 -25.76 -1.75
CA CYS A 175 -9.58 -24.97 -2.97
C CYS A 175 -8.93 -25.70 -4.15
N ASN A 176 -9.69 -25.87 -5.22
CA ASN A 176 -9.28 -26.62 -6.43
C ASN A 176 -9.11 -25.73 -7.67
N THR A 177 -8.99 -24.41 -7.50
CA THR A 177 -8.74 -23.48 -8.61
C THR A 177 -7.31 -23.60 -9.15
N PRO A 178 -7.02 -23.15 -10.38
CA PRO A 178 -5.66 -23.17 -10.92
C PRO A 178 -4.64 -22.44 -10.04
N ALA A 179 -5.03 -21.37 -9.35
CA ALA A 179 -4.17 -20.64 -8.42
C ALA A 179 -3.91 -21.44 -7.12
N CYS A 180 -4.94 -22.02 -6.49
CA CYS A 180 -4.75 -22.85 -5.30
C CYS A 180 -3.93 -24.12 -5.57
N LEU A 181 -4.04 -24.71 -6.77
CA LEU A 181 -3.21 -25.83 -7.21
C LEU A 181 -1.75 -25.43 -7.55
N ALA A 182 -1.45 -24.14 -7.63
CA ALA A 182 -0.12 -23.61 -7.94
C ALA A 182 0.69 -23.17 -6.70
N HIS A 183 0.02 -22.88 -5.59
CA HIS A 183 0.59 -22.30 -4.36
C HIS A 183 0.53 -23.27 -3.18
N ASN A 184 0.87 -22.80 -1.97
CA ASN A 184 0.53 -23.52 -0.75
C ASN A 184 -0.93 -23.30 -0.38
N THR A 185 -1.47 -24.27 0.36
CA THR A 185 -2.82 -24.23 0.89
C THR A 185 -2.80 -24.68 2.35
N PHE A 186 -3.70 -24.13 3.15
CA PHE A 186 -3.79 -24.38 4.57
C PHE A 186 -5.18 -24.91 4.96
N GLY A 187 -5.23 -25.84 5.91
CA GLY A 187 -6.47 -26.37 6.45
C GLY A 187 -6.25 -27.42 7.53
N GLY A 188 -7.27 -28.24 7.81
CA GLY A 188 -7.26 -29.19 8.95
C GLY A 188 -6.23 -30.32 8.86
N ALA A 189 -5.57 -30.52 7.71
CA ALA A 189 -4.42 -31.41 7.59
C ALA A 189 -3.10 -30.78 8.07
N ASN A 190 -3.04 -29.44 8.13
CA ASN A 190 -1.89 -28.67 8.59
C ASN A 190 -2.03 -28.28 10.07
N SER A 191 -3.24 -28.32 10.66
CA SER A 191 -3.49 -27.82 12.02
C SER A 191 -4.62 -28.56 12.74
N GLU A 192 -4.31 -28.99 13.96
CA GLU A 192 -5.27 -29.59 14.90
C GLU A 192 -6.09 -28.53 15.67
N THR A 193 -5.64 -27.26 15.67
CA THR A 193 -6.31 -26.16 16.38
C THR A 193 -7.30 -25.37 15.51
N LEU A 194 -7.36 -25.65 14.21
CA LEU A 194 -8.20 -24.92 13.25
C LEU A 194 -9.69 -25.00 13.57
N GLN A 195 -10.31 -23.85 13.83
CA GLN A 195 -11.75 -23.70 14.03
C GLN A 195 -12.39 -23.18 12.73
N ILE A 196 -13.24 -23.99 12.10
CA ILE A 196 -13.99 -23.59 10.89
C ILE A 196 -15.35 -23.02 11.31
N THR A 197 -15.78 -21.92 10.69
CA THR A 197 -17.10 -21.31 10.93
C THR A 197 -17.99 -21.36 9.69
N GLU A 198 -19.30 -21.17 9.86
CA GLU A 198 -20.25 -21.07 8.75
C GLU A 198 -20.25 -19.69 8.06
N ASN A 199 -19.54 -18.70 8.64
CA ASN A 199 -19.49 -17.34 8.11
C ASN A 199 -18.75 -17.34 6.77
N LYS A 200 -19.40 -16.84 5.71
CA LYS A 200 -18.83 -16.75 4.36
C LYS A 200 -18.25 -15.37 4.10
N PHE A 201 -17.18 -15.32 3.32
CA PHE A 201 -16.60 -14.07 2.82
C PHE A 201 -16.50 -14.07 1.30
N ASN A 202 -16.50 -12.88 0.72
CA ASN A 202 -16.24 -12.64 -0.70
C ASN A 202 -15.55 -11.27 -0.83
N LEU A 203 -14.40 -11.23 -1.47
CA LEU A 203 -13.58 -10.03 -1.68
C LEU A 203 -13.24 -9.88 -3.17
N THR A 204 -13.27 -8.64 -3.65
CA THR A 204 -12.88 -8.26 -5.01
C THR A 204 -11.80 -7.19 -4.91
N TYR A 205 -10.69 -7.43 -5.61
CA TYR A 205 -9.56 -6.52 -5.76
C TYR A 205 -9.61 -5.84 -7.14
N GLY A 206 -8.64 -4.99 -7.46
CA GLY A 206 -8.59 -4.30 -8.76
C GLY A 206 -8.49 -5.23 -9.99
N THR A 207 -8.05 -6.47 -9.79
CA THR A 207 -7.94 -7.52 -10.82
C THR A 207 -8.57 -8.84 -10.35
N GLY A 208 -8.13 -9.37 -9.21
CA GLY A 208 -8.55 -10.69 -8.72
C GLY A 208 -9.79 -10.69 -7.81
N SER A 209 -10.34 -11.87 -7.56
CA SER A 209 -11.43 -12.09 -6.59
C SER A 209 -11.30 -13.41 -5.84
N VAL A 210 -11.83 -13.45 -4.61
CA VAL A 210 -11.67 -14.57 -3.69
C VAL A 210 -12.88 -14.75 -2.79
N ASN A 211 -13.31 -15.99 -2.58
CA ASN A 211 -14.41 -16.33 -1.66
C ASN A 211 -14.17 -17.66 -0.94
N GLY A 212 -14.85 -17.83 0.19
CA GLY A 212 -14.71 -18.99 1.05
C GLY A 212 -15.41 -18.82 2.39
N VAL A 213 -14.86 -19.46 3.43
CA VAL A 213 -15.36 -19.39 4.81
C VAL A 213 -14.34 -18.74 5.74
N VAL A 214 -14.82 -18.06 6.78
CA VAL A 214 -13.97 -17.54 7.85
C VAL A 214 -13.61 -18.70 8.78
N VAL A 215 -12.34 -18.80 9.10
CA VAL A 215 -11.76 -19.75 10.04
C VAL A 215 -11.00 -18.99 11.13
N SER A 216 -10.63 -19.66 12.21
CA SER A 216 -9.78 -19.11 13.26
C SER A 216 -8.74 -20.12 13.70
N ASP A 217 -7.49 -19.68 13.84
CA ASP A 217 -6.38 -20.52 14.31
C ASP A 217 -5.27 -19.66 14.95
N THR A 218 -4.26 -20.29 15.52
CA THR A 218 -3.04 -19.62 15.99
C THR A 218 -2.21 -19.15 14.80
N VAL A 219 -1.75 -17.90 14.85
CA VAL A 219 -0.87 -17.32 13.81
C VAL A 219 0.34 -16.66 14.50
N ALA A 220 1.53 -16.82 13.91
CA ALA A 220 2.79 -16.32 14.46
C ALA A 220 3.66 -15.64 13.39
N PHE A 221 4.01 -14.39 13.66
CA PHE A 221 4.83 -13.48 12.84
C PHE A 221 5.31 -12.33 13.73
N ALA A 222 6.38 -11.63 13.33
CA ALA A 222 6.87 -10.44 14.03
C ALA A 222 6.99 -10.59 15.57
N GLY A 223 7.49 -11.73 16.05
CA GLY A 223 7.59 -12.04 17.49
C GLY A 223 6.27 -12.40 18.19
N PHE A 224 5.11 -12.10 17.60
CA PHE A 224 3.80 -12.42 18.15
C PHE A 224 3.42 -13.90 17.95
N THR A 225 2.51 -14.39 18.78
CA THR A 225 1.78 -15.64 18.60
C THR A 225 0.41 -15.47 19.24
N LEU A 226 -0.65 -15.44 18.43
CA LEU A 226 -2.01 -15.12 18.88
C LEU A 226 -3.07 -15.84 18.03
N PRO A 227 -4.27 -16.11 18.56
CA PRO A 227 -5.40 -16.53 17.73
C PRO A 227 -5.82 -15.39 16.79
N LEU A 228 -5.99 -15.69 15.51
CA LEU A 228 -6.47 -14.77 14.48
C LEU A 228 -7.61 -15.45 13.70
N ALA A 229 -8.65 -14.68 13.38
CA ALA A 229 -9.68 -15.08 12.44
C ALA A 229 -9.36 -14.54 11.04
N PHE A 230 -9.46 -15.40 10.02
CA PHE A 230 -9.06 -15.10 8.63
C PHE A 230 -9.89 -15.90 7.63
N GLY A 231 -9.87 -15.49 6.36
CA GLY A 231 -10.53 -16.25 5.30
C GLY A 231 -9.76 -17.52 4.90
N SER A 232 -10.41 -18.67 4.91
CA SER A 232 -9.98 -19.86 4.15
C SER A 232 -10.68 -19.83 2.80
N ALA A 233 -9.96 -19.44 1.75
CA ALA A 233 -10.49 -19.29 0.42
C ALA A 233 -10.71 -20.66 -0.25
N SER A 234 -11.94 -21.01 -0.59
CA SER A 234 -12.26 -22.22 -1.36
C SER A 234 -12.31 -21.95 -2.87
N ASN A 235 -12.32 -20.68 -3.28
CA ASN A 235 -12.27 -20.25 -4.67
C ASN A 235 -11.51 -18.92 -4.81
N THR A 236 -10.51 -18.92 -5.69
CA THR A 236 -9.66 -17.78 -6.06
C THR A 236 -9.63 -17.61 -7.59
N SER A 237 -9.62 -16.37 -8.08
CA SER A 237 -9.48 -16.10 -9.51
C SER A 237 -8.08 -16.45 -10.04
N THR A 238 -7.94 -16.53 -11.37
CA THR A 238 -6.67 -16.87 -12.03
C THR A 238 -5.60 -15.78 -11.93
N ASP A 239 -5.97 -14.56 -11.55
CA ASP A 239 -5.07 -13.40 -11.43
C ASP A 239 -3.99 -13.63 -10.36
N PHE A 240 -4.30 -14.46 -9.35
CA PHE A 240 -3.32 -14.88 -8.34
C PHE A 240 -2.25 -15.86 -8.88
N LEU A 241 -2.30 -16.32 -10.14
CA LEU A 241 -1.28 -17.20 -10.76
C LEU A 241 0.08 -16.53 -11.04
N THR A 242 0.15 -15.19 -10.93
CA THR A 242 1.35 -14.38 -11.22
C THR A 242 2.09 -13.89 -9.97
N TYR A 243 1.52 -14.07 -8.77
CA TYR A 243 2.09 -13.60 -7.51
C TYR A 243 2.70 -14.77 -6.73
N PRO A 244 3.88 -14.62 -6.10
CA PRO A 244 4.49 -15.67 -5.28
C PRO A 244 3.91 -15.73 -3.85
N MET A 245 2.58 -15.74 -3.72
CA MET A 245 1.89 -15.68 -2.43
C MET A 245 0.78 -16.74 -2.31
N ASP A 246 0.58 -17.20 -1.08
CA ASP A 246 -0.42 -18.19 -0.68
C ASP A 246 -1.66 -17.52 -0.03
N GLY A 247 -1.68 -16.19 0.03
CA GLY A 247 -2.69 -15.38 0.71
C GLY A 247 -2.28 -13.91 0.86
N ILE A 248 -3.17 -13.12 1.47
CA ILE A 248 -2.96 -11.70 1.77
C ILE A 248 -3.02 -11.48 3.29
N LEU A 249 -2.06 -10.74 3.84
CA LEU A 249 -2.09 -10.20 5.20
C LEU A 249 -2.64 -8.78 5.16
N GLY A 250 -3.86 -8.59 5.65
CA GLY A 250 -4.49 -7.28 5.70
C GLY A 250 -3.96 -6.42 6.85
N LEU A 251 -3.30 -5.31 6.52
CA LEU A 251 -2.82 -4.27 7.44
C LEU A 251 -3.55 -2.92 7.26
N GLY A 252 -4.55 -2.88 6.36
CA GLY A 252 -5.47 -1.76 6.19
C GLY A 252 -6.35 -1.48 7.43
N ARG A 253 -7.00 -0.32 7.45
CA ARG A 253 -7.82 0.14 8.58
C ARG A 253 -9.07 -0.73 8.72
N SER A 254 -9.45 -1.07 9.95
CA SER A 254 -10.66 -1.85 10.25
C SER A 254 -11.96 -1.29 9.66
N LYS A 255 -12.00 -0.01 9.28
CA LYS A 255 -13.14 0.63 8.62
C LYS A 255 -13.45 0.04 7.23
N SER A 256 -12.51 -0.63 6.56
CA SER A 256 -12.73 -1.37 5.30
C SER A 256 -12.93 -2.90 5.49
N ASN A 257 -13.00 -3.39 6.73
CA ASN A 257 -13.21 -4.80 7.05
C ASN A 257 -14.63 -5.28 6.70
N THR A 258 -14.76 -6.33 5.89
CA THR A 258 -16.06 -6.91 5.47
C THR A 258 -16.37 -8.28 6.06
N MET A 259 -15.41 -8.96 6.69
CA MET A 259 -15.60 -10.31 7.24
C MET A 259 -16.33 -10.34 8.60
N GLY A 260 -16.44 -9.21 9.29
CA GLY A 260 -17.09 -9.13 10.61
C GLY A 260 -16.31 -9.77 11.76
N VAL A 261 -15.02 -10.08 11.56
CA VAL A 261 -14.08 -10.58 12.57
C VAL A 261 -12.89 -9.63 12.71
N PRO A 262 -12.17 -9.59 13.86
CA PRO A 262 -11.09 -8.62 14.08
C PRO A 262 -9.99 -8.66 13.01
N THR A 263 -9.50 -7.50 12.60
CA THR A 263 -8.30 -7.39 11.75
C THR A 263 -7.04 -7.83 12.50
N VAL A 264 -5.92 -7.98 11.78
CA VAL A 264 -4.60 -8.30 12.37
C VAL A 264 -4.22 -7.30 13.46
N MET A 265 -4.36 -6.00 13.18
CA MET A 265 -4.03 -4.94 14.13
C MET A 265 -5.01 -4.85 15.30
N GLU A 266 -6.29 -5.19 15.09
CA GLU A 266 -7.24 -5.33 16.20
C GLU A 266 -6.93 -6.52 17.09
N ALA A 267 -6.54 -7.67 16.53
CA ALA A 267 -6.14 -8.84 17.31
C ALA A 267 -4.91 -8.53 18.20
N ILE A 268 -3.89 -7.90 17.61
CA ILE A 268 -2.68 -7.43 18.32
C ILE A 268 -3.04 -6.41 19.42
N SER A 269 -3.87 -5.40 19.10
CA SER A 269 -4.28 -4.33 20.02
C SER A 269 -5.12 -4.87 21.19
N ASN A 270 -6.08 -5.76 20.91
CA ASN A 270 -6.94 -6.38 21.94
C ASN A 270 -6.12 -7.30 22.87
N ALA A 271 -5.10 -7.97 22.35
CA ALA A 271 -4.13 -8.75 23.12
C ALA A 271 -3.10 -7.88 23.87
N LYS A 272 -3.06 -6.56 23.61
CA LYS A 272 -2.16 -5.57 24.23
C LYS A 272 -0.68 -5.90 24.07
N LEU A 273 -0.31 -6.40 22.89
CA LEU A 273 1.06 -6.81 22.57
C LEU A 273 1.98 -5.63 22.17
N LEU A 274 1.43 -4.44 21.95
CA LEU A 274 2.19 -3.23 21.56
C LEU A 274 2.13 -2.13 22.62
N THR A 275 3.17 -1.29 22.64
CA THR A 275 3.24 -0.04 23.40
C THR A 275 2.47 1.12 22.76
N ALA A 276 2.28 1.07 21.43
CA ALA A 276 1.41 1.95 20.64
C ALA A 276 0.88 1.15 19.43
N ASN A 277 -0.37 1.40 19.01
CA ASN A 277 -1.00 0.68 17.91
C ASN A 277 -0.56 1.28 16.56
N ILE A 278 0.70 1.08 16.23
CA ILE A 278 1.35 1.60 15.03
C ILE A 278 2.18 0.50 14.37
N TYR A 279 2.38 0.61 13.05
CA TYR A 279 3.42 -0.14 12.35
C TYR A 279 4.16 0.75 11.35
N GLY A 280 5.43 0.47 11.12
CA GLY A 280 6.25 1.06 10.08
C GLY A 280 6.52 0.07 8.95
N VAL A 281 6.77 0.59 7.76
CA VAL A 281 7.07 -0.18 6.54
C VAL A 281 8.29 0.41 5.85
N ASN A 282 9.25 -0.46 5.55
CA ASN A 282 10.36 -0.21 4.64
C ASN A 282 10.27 -1.21 3.48
N LEU A 283 9.96 -0.75 2.26
CA LEU A 283 10.05 -1.59 1.07
C LEU A 283 11.46 -1.51 0.47
N GLN A 284 12.10 -2.65 0.27
CA GLN A 284 13.38 -2.74 -0.45
C GLN A 284 13.17 -2.52 -1.96
N ARG A 285 14.21 -2.05 -2.66
CA ARG A 285 14.21 -1.93 -4.12
C ARG A 285 15.26 -2.87 -4.68
N ASN A 286 14.87 -3.84 -5.50
CA ASN A 286 15.76 -4.85 -6.05
C ASN A 286 17.02 -4.24 -6.71
N SER A 287 16.84 -3.14 -7.45
CA SER A 287 17.95 -2.44 -8.12
C SER A 287 18.90 -1.65 -7.20
N ASP A 288 18.70 -1.65 -5.87
CA ASP A 288 19.68 -1.24 -4.87
C ASP A 288 20.49 -2.43 -4.30
N GLY A 289 20.04 -3.67 -4.53
CA GLY A 289 20.66 -4.89 -4.00
C GLY A 289 20.52 -5.06 -2.49
N SER A 290 19.65 -4.28 -1.83
CA SER A 290 19.37 -4.42 -0.40
C SER A 290 18.33 -5.50 -0.14
N THR A 291 18.48 -6.20 0.99
CA THR A 291 17.53 -7.22 1.48
C THR A 291 16.95 -6.78 2.83
N ASP A 292 16.67 -5.49 2.99
CA ASP A 292 16.29 -4.85 4.26
C ASP A 292 14.79 -4.55 4.39
N GLY A 293 13.97 -5.14 3.52
CA GLY A 293 12.51 -5.01 3.51
C GLY A 293 11.87 -5.49 4.82
N GLU A 294 10.98 -4.69 5.40
CA GLU A 294 10.56 -4.85 6.78
C GLU A 294 9.18 -4.23 7.07
N VAL A 295 8.39 -4.92 7.90
CA VAL A 295 7.31 -4.30 8.69
C VAL A 295 7.68 -4.42 10.16
N ASN A 296 7.71 -3.28 10.86
CA ASN A 296 8.06 -3.18 12.27
C ASN A 296 6.84 -2.66 13.08
N PHE A 297 6.48 -3.30 14.18
CA PHE A 297 5.28 -2.95 14.96
C PHE A 297 5.65 -2.21 16.26
N GLY A 298 4.73 -1.42 16.80
CA GLY A 298 4.85 -0.76 18.13
C GLY A 298 5.73 0.49 18.18
N ALA A 299 6.85 0.52 17.45
CA ALA A 299 7.76 1.66 17.37
C ALA A 299 8.40 1.78 15.97
N PRO A 300 8.58 2.99 15.41
CA PRO A 300 9.26 3.18 14.11
C PRO A 300 10.74 2.79 14.18
N ASP A 301 11.26 2.03 13.20
CA ASP A 301 12.69 1.77 13.10
C ASP A 301 13.42 3.02 12.59
N THR A 302 14.11 3.66 13.53
CA THR A 302 14.94 4.84 13.32
C THR A 302 16.19 4.59 12.46
N THR A 303 16.53 3.34 12.13
CA THR A 303 17.62 3.04 11.17
C THR A 303 17.19 3.17 9.72
N LYS A 304 15.90 2.96 9.40
CA LYS A 304 15.37 2.97 8.02
C LYS A 304 15.18 4.39 7.44
N TYR A 305 15.15 5.43 8.28
CA TYR A 305 14.91 6.80 7.86
C TYR A 305 15.82 7.84 8.50
N THR A 306 15.88 9.02 7.90
CA THR A 306 16.70 10.15 8.35
C THR A 306 15.84 11.36 8.74
N GLY A 307 16.31 12.13 9.73
CA GLY A 307 15.60 13.30 10.23
C GLY A 307 14.37 12.94 11.06
N ALA A 308 13.30 13.72 10.90
CA ALA A 308 12.03 13.51 11.58
C ALA A 308 10.94 13.06 10.59
N LEU A 309 9.99 12.24 11.07
CA LEU A 309 8.80 11.85 10.31
C LEU A 309 7.83 13.03 10.23
N SER A 310 7.40 13.40 9.02
CA SER A 310 6.26 14.31 8.85
C SER A 310 4.96 13.53 8.98
N TYR A 311 4.03 13.98 9.82
CA TYR A 311 2.76 13.29 10.04
C TYR A 311 1.59 14.04 9.41
N THR A 312 0.88 13.36 8.52
CA THR A 312 -0.36 13.84 7.89
C THR A 312 -1.54 13.04 8.44
N ASN A 313 -2.57 13.73 8.96
CA ASN A 313 -3.79 13.07 9.45
C ASN A 313 -4.56 12.43 8.29
N THR A 314 -5.18 11.27 8.52
CA THR A 314 -6.01 10.64 7.48
C THR A 314 -7.26 11.47 7.19
N VAL A 315 -7.81 11.29 5.99
CA VAL A 315 -9.11 11.86 5.60
C VAL A 315 -10.19 11.43 6.59
N ALA A 316 -10.93 12.41 7.13
CA ALA A 316 -11.91 12.19 8.18
C ALA A 316 -13.02 11.22 7.72
N ASN A 317 -13.28 10.19 8.52
CA ASN A 317 -14.16 9.07 8.21
C ASN A 317 -13.75 8.21 7.00
N GLY A 318 -12.54 8.39 6.45
CA GLY A 318 -12.01 7.54 5.38
C GLY A 318 -11.90 6.08 5.80
N LEU A 319 -12.22 5.17 4.88
CA LEU A 319 -12.15 3.72 5.12
C LEU A 319 -10.72 3.17 4.98
N MET A 320 -9.86 3.89 4.24
CA MET A 320 -8.53 3.47 3.80
C MET A 320 -7.43 4.29 4.51
N TRP A 321 -6.17 3.88 4.34
CA TRP A 321 -5.00 4.69 4.69
C TRP A 321 -4.80 5.86 3.72
N GLU A 322 -5.75 6.79 3.78
CA GLU A 322 -5.92 7.91 2.86
C GLU A 322 -5.50 9.23 3.53
N ILE A 323 -4.62 10.01 2.92
CA ILE A 323 -4.17 11.34 3.38
C ILE A 323 -4.39 12.42 2.30
N PRO A 324 -4.66 13.69 2.67
CA PRO A 324 -4.70 14.79 1.71
C PRO A 324 -3.37 14.98 0.97
N VAL A 325 -3.44 15.32 -0.32
CA VAL A 325 -2.30 15.70 -1.16
C VAL A 325 -2.28 17.22 -1.32
N ASP A 326 -1.12 17.85 -1.12
CA ASP A 326 -0.98 19.29 -1.37
C ASP A 326 -0.75 19.60 -2.85
N ASP A 327 0.17 18.87 -3.50
CA ASP A 327 0.49 19.00 -4.93
C ASP A 327 1.40 17.85 -5.42
N ALA A 328 1.69 17.84 -6.72
CA ALA A 328 2.83 17.15 -7.33
C ALA A 328 3.78 18.15 -8.01
N ILE A 329 5.05 17.78 -8.14
CA ILE A 329 6.06 18.51 -8.92
C ILE A 329 6.69 17.57 -9.94
N VAL A 330 6.81 18.02 -11.19
CA VAL A 330 7.51 17.31 -12.26
C VAL A 330 8.48 18.28 -12.93
N ASN A 331 9.74 17.89 -13.10
CA ASN A 331 10.78 18.73 -13.73
C ASN A 331 10.94 20.13 -13.06
N GLY A 332 10.66 20.22 -11.75
CA GLY A 332 10.64 21.49 -11.01
C GLY A 332 9.40 22.36 -11.22
N LEU A 333 8.47 21.96 -12.09
CA LEU A 333 7.19 22.62 -12.32
C LEU A 333 6.11 22.06 -11.38
N ARG A 334 5.27 22.95 -10.85
CA ARG A 334 4.10 22.61 -10.03
C ARG A 334 2.97 22.09 -10.92
N CYS A 335 2.33 20.99 -10.54
CA CYS A 335 1.09 20.55 -11.18
C CYS A 335 -0.10 21.42 -10.78
N ASN A 336 -0.07 22.04 -9.59
CA ASN A 336 -1.14 22.85 -9.01
C ASN A 336 -2.43 22.05 -8.79
N PHE A 337 -2.30 20.79 -8.35
CA PHE A 337 -3.43 20.00 -7.89
C PHE A 337 -4.07 20.64 -6.65
N THR A 338 -5.38 20.48 -6.49
CA THR A 338 -6.12 20.93 -5.31
C THR A 338 -7.24 19.94 -5.00
N GLY A 339 -7.58 19.78 -3.71
CA GLY A 339 -8.68 18.90 -3.28
C GLY A 339 -8.48 17.43 -3.65
N ARG A 340 -7.22 16.96 -3.65
CA ARG A 340 -6.84 15.56 -3.91
C ARG A 340 -6.42 14.85 -2.62
N SER A 341 -6.52 13.53 -2.64
CA SER A 341 -6.06 12.65 -1.57
C SER A 341 -5.39 11.41 -2.15
N ALA A 342 -4.53 10.76 -1.37
CA ALA A 342 -3.78 9.59 -1.74
C ALA A 342 -4.00 8.47 -0.72
N ILE A 343 -4.37 7.29 -1.20
CA ILE A 343 -4.36 6.03 -0.45
C ILE A 343 -2.97 5.42 -0.60
N LEU A 344 -2.32 5.08 0.51
CA LEU A 344 -0.99 4.45 0.52
C LEU A 344 -1.14 2.94 0.73
N ASP A 345 -0.75 2.18 -0.27
CA ASP A 345 -1.14 0.78 -0.45
C ASP A 345 0.02 -0.11 -0.94
N THR A 346 0.57 -0.93 -0.05
CA THR A 346 1.61 -1.94 -0.38
C THR A 346 1.07 -3.16 -1.12
N GLY A 347 -0.25 -3.29 -1.29
CA GLY A 347 -0.87 -4.31 -2.14
C GLY A 347 -0.84 -3.97 -3.63
N THR A 348 -0.43 -2.75 -4.00
CA THR A 348 -0.39 -2.25 -5.37
C THR A 348 1.03 -1.82 -5.76
N SER A 349 1.54 -2.31 -6.90
CA SER A 349 2.88 -1.95 -7.38
C SER A 349 2.98 -0.51 -7.91
N PHE A 350 1.91 0.00 -8.53
CA PHE A 350 1.91 1.21 -9.36
C PHE A 350 1.39 2.46 -8.64
N VAL A 351 1.61 3.63 -9.23
CA VAL A 351 0.79 4.82 -8.94
C VAL A 351 -0.42 4.82 -9.88
N LEU A 352 -1.63 4.80 -9.33
CA LEU A 352 -2.89 4.92 -10.09
C LEU A 352 -3.55 6.27 -9.78
N MET A 353 -3.87 7.05 -10.80
CA MET A 353 -4.49 8.37 -10.67
C MET A 353 -5.70 8.49 -11.61
N PRO A 354 -6.70 9.35 -11.32
CA PRO A 354 -7.73 9.71 -12.28
C PRO A 354 -7.12 10.13 -13.63
N PRO A 355 -7.66 9.72 -14.80
CA PRO A 355 -7.00 9.86 -16.10
C PRO A 355 -6.49 11.29 -16.43
N GLY A 356 -7.23 12.32 -16.01
CA GLY A 356 -6.83 13.72 -16.22
C GLY A 356 -5.65 14.16 -15.34
N ASP A 357 -5.54 13.64 -14.13
CA ASP A 357 -4.43 13.95 -13.21
C ASP A 357 -3.15 13.27 -13.68
N ALA A 358 -3.26 11.99 -14.07
CA ALA A 358 -2.14 11.25 -14.63
C ALA A 358 -1.65 11.86 -15.95
N LEU A 359 -2.55 12.40 -16.80
CA LEU A 359 -2.19 13.17 -17.98
C LEU A 359 -1.46 14.46 -17.63
N LEU A 360 -1.97 15.25 -16.67
CA LEU A 360 -1.33 16.51 -16.25
C LEU A 360 0.07 16.27 -15.67
N LEU A 361 0.29 15.17 -14.96
CA LEU A 361 1.60 14.79 -14.42
C LEU A 361 2.52 14.26 -15.53
N ASN A 362 2.11 13.21 -16.25
CA ASN A 362 2.97 12.57 -17.27
C ASN A 362 3.30 13.50 -18.45
N SER A 363 2.45 14.48 -18.79
CA SER A 363 2.73 15.43 -19.87
C SER A 363 3.87 16.43 -19.56
N GLN A 364 4.26 16.58 -18.29
CA GLN A 364 5.41 17.40 -17.88
C GLN A 364 6.76 16.66 -18.01
N ILE A 365 6.73 15.34 -18.28
CA ILE A 365 7.92 14.57 -18.65
C ILE A 365 8.20 14.80 -20.14
N PRO A 366 9.39 15.30 -20.55
CA PRO A 366 9.70 15.55 -21.95
C PRO A 366 9.57 14.29 -22.81
N GLN A 367 9.03 14.44 -24.03
CA GLN A 367 8.78 13.36 -25.00
C GLN A 367 7.80 12.27 -24.52
N SER A 368 7.04 12.50 -23.44
CA SER A 368 5.93 11.65 -23.00
C SER A 368 4.84 11.53 -24.07
N GLN A 369 4.30 10.32 -24.23
CA GLN A 369 3.27 9.98 -25.21
C GLN A 369 2.13 9.22 -24.54
N GLN A 370 0.90 9.75 -24.61
CA GLN A 370 -0.28 9.06 -24.08
C GLN A 370 -0.74 7.94 -25.02
N ASN A 371 -1.07 6.78 -24.45
CA ASN A 371 -1.71 5.65 -25.13
C ASN A 371 -2.92 5.18 -24.30
N GLY A 372 -4.08 5.79 -24.51
CA GLY A 372 -5.27 5.55 -23.69
C GLY A 372 -5.08 6.04 -22.25
N THR A 373 -5.18 5.13 -21.29
CA THR A 373 -4.88 5.37 -19.86
C THR A 373 -3.39 5.23 -19.52
N MET A 374 -2.58 4.73 -20.45
CA MET A 374 -1.15 4.47 -20.25
C MET A 374 -0.31 5.62 -20.82
N PHE A 375 0.94 5.75 -20.36
CA PHE A 375 1.89 6.73 -20.88
C PHE A 375 3.21 6.04 -21.20
N ASN A 376 3.86 6.46 -22.29
CA ASN A 376 5.17 6.00 -22.71
C ASN A 376 6.14 7.18 -22.64
N ILE A 377 7.20 7.04 -21.88
CA ILE A 377 8.20 8.08 -21.56
C ILE A 377 9.61 7.61 -21.99
N PRO A 378 10.61 8.48 -22.17
CA PRO A 378 11.96 8.03 -22.49
C PRO A 378 12.51 7.05 -21.45
N CYS A 379 13.07 5.91 -21.88
CA CYS A 379 13.71 4.96 -20.96
C CYS A 379 14.91 5.58 -20.22
N SER A 380 15.50 6.64 -20.77
CA SER A 380 16.57 7.43 -20.15
C SER A 380 16.06 8.64 -19.34
N SER A 381 14.77 8.68 -18.96
CA SER A 381 14.22 9.76 -18.16
C SER A 381 14.88 9.79 -16.77
N SER A 382 15.45 10.93 -16.41
CA SER A 382 15.99 11.23 -15.09
C SER A 382 15.26 12.42 -14.42
N ILE A 383 14.10 12.79 -14.96
CA ILE A 383 13.30 13.93 -14.52
C ILE A 383 12.87 13.76 -13.05
N PRO A 384 13.04 14.76 -12.17
CA PRO A 384 12.47 14.72 -10.83
C PRO A 384 10.93 14.68 -10.89
N VAL A 385 10.34 13.66 -10.28
CA VAL A 385 8.91 13.55 -9.98
C VAL A 385 8.76 13.52 -8.47
N GLN A 386 7.84 14.29 -7.91
CA GLN A 386 7.71 14.51 -6.47
C GLN A 386 6.24 14.66 -6.06
N PHE A 387 5.90 14.18 -4.87
CA PHE A 387 4.59 14.42 -4.23
C PHE A 387 4.76 15.22 -2.93
N ILE A 388 3.73 15.97 -2.53
CA ILE A 388 3.78 16.87 -1.38
C ILE A 388 2.65 16.56 -0.39
N PHE A 389 3.03 16.37 0.87
CA PHE A 389 2.15 16.04 1.98
C PHE A 389 2.48 16.88 3.22
N SER A 390 1.50 17.61 3.76
CA SER A 390 1.67 18.54 4.88
C SER A 390 2.84 19.52 4.70
N GLY A 391 3.04 20.02 3.48
CA GLY A 391 4.12 20.93 3.09
C GLY A 391 5.49 20.28 2.88
N VAL A 392 5.62 18.96 3.05
CA VAL A 392 6.88 18.22 2.86
C VAL A 392 6.88 17.50 1.51
N THR A 393 7.93 17.73 0.72
CA THR A 393 8.12 17.16 -0.62
C THR A 393 8.93 15.86 -0.57
N TYR A 394 8.42 14.82 -1.20
CA TYR A 394 9.04 13.50 -1.30
C TYR A 394 9.34 13.16 -2.77
N ASN A 395 10.60 12.77 -3.06
CA ASN A 395 11.05 12.43 -4.40
C ASN A 395 10.70 10.97 -4.77
N ILE A 396 10.34 10.73 -6.03
CA ILE A 396 10.26 9.39 -6.62
C ILE A 396 11.52 9.16 -7.45
N SER A 397 12.21 8.03 -7.25
CA SER A 397 13.35 7.66 -8.10
C SER A 397 12.87 7.40 -9.54
N PRO A 398 13.59 7.86 -10.58
CA PRO A 398 13.30 7.46 -11.95
C PRO A 398 13.33 5.95 -12.16
N ARG A 399 14.08 5.19 -11.34
CA ARG A 399 14.07 3.71 -11.33
C ARG A 399 12.73 3.08 -10.93
N ASP A 400 11.82 3.86 -10.34
CA ASP A 400 10.49 3.37 -9.94
C ASP A 400 9.40 3.84 -10.90
N TYR A 401 9.42 5.10 -11.36
CA TYR A 401 8.39 5.58 -12.28
C TYR A 401 8.65 5.22 -13.76
N VAL A 402 9.89 4.95 -14.17
CA VAL A 402 10.23 4.43 -15.50
C VAL A 402 10.16 2.90 -15.46
N GLY A 403 9.13 2.34 -16.09
CA GLY A 403 8.89 0.90 -16.20
C GLY A 403 9.55 0.25 -17.41
N ASN A 404 8.96 -0.86 -17.86
CA ASN A 404 9.55 -1.71 -18.89
C ASN A 404 9.58 -1.07 -20.30
N PRO A 405 10.60 -1.37 -21.13
CA PRO A 405 10.67 -0.89 -22.51
C PRO A 405 9.50 -1.33 -23.40
N VAL A 406 8.96 -0.38 -24.16
CA VAL A 406 7.97 -0.60 -25.21
C VAL A 406 8.66 -1.21 -26.44
N GLN A 407 7.92 -1.93 -27.29
CA GLN A 407 8.45 -2.42 -28.57
C GLN A 407 9.03 -1.24 -29.40
N GLY A 408 10.33 -1.30 -29.69
CA GLY A 408 11.11 -0.20 -30.28
C GLY A 408 12.21 0.34 -29.35
N GLY A 409 12.12 0.11 -28.04
CA GLY A 409 13.23 0.20 -27.08
C GLY A 409 13.72 1.60 -26.67
N SER A 410 13.24 2.68 -27.29
CA SER A 410 13.58 4.06 -26.90
C SER A 410 12.63 4.66 -25.84
N LEU A 411 11.38 4.17 -25.82
CA LEU A 411 10.38 4.52 -24.83
C LEU A 411 10.13 3.34 -23.89
N CYS A 412 9.85 3.67 -22.64
CA CYS A 412 9.45 2.78 -21.56
C CYS A 412 8.06 3.16 -21.09
N HIS A 413 7.28 2.20 -20.60
CA HIS A 413 6.02 2.51 -19.96
C HIS A 413 6.23 3.33 -18.69
N SER A 414 5.36 4.30 -18.44
CA SER A 414 5.29 5.01 -17.16
C SER A 414 4.53 4.16 -16.15
N ASN A 415 5.09 3.98 -14.96
CA ASN A 415 4.43 3.32 -13.83
C ASN A 415 3.47 4.27 -13.07
N ILE A 416 3.21 5.46 -13.62
CA ILE A 416 2.18 6.42 -13.18
C ILE A 416 1.02 6.34 -14.19
N ILE A 417 -0.03 5.61 -13.80
CA ILE A 417 -1.10 5.13 -14.68
C ILE A 417 -2.37 5.97 -14.51
N GLY A 418 -3.03 6.30 -15.64
CA GLY A 418 -4.32 6.99 -15.68
C GLY A 418 -5.51 6.09 -15.39
N GLN A 419 -5.51 5.38 -14.27
CA GLN A 419 -6.58 4.51 -13.81
C GLN A 419 -7.21 5.05 -12.53
N GLN A 420 -8.50 5.41 -12.59
CA GLN A 420 -9.26 5.78 -11.41
C GLN A 420 -9.70 4.52 -10.64
N ALA A 421 -8.95 4.14 -9.61
CA ALA A 421 -9.29 2.98 -8.77
C ALA A 421 -10.46 3.24 -7.80
N PHE A 422 -10.61 4.49 -7.33
CA PHE A 422 -11.63 4.90 -6.35
C PHE A 422 -12.41 6.15 -6.85
N GLY A 423 -12.55 7.20 -6.04
CA GLY A 423 -13.20 8.45 -6.43
C GLY A 423 -12.35 9.34 -7.36
N ALA A 424 -12.99 10.29 -8.05
CA ALA A 424 -12.34 11.19 -9.02
C ALA A 424 -11.39 12.26 -8.43
N SER A 425 -11.16 12.23 -7.11
CA SER A 425 -10.12 13.00 -6.39
C SER A 425 -9.10 12.12 -5.66
N GLN A 426 -9.24 10.79 -5.74
CA GLN A 426 -8.43 9.85 -4.97
C GLN A 426 -7.38 9.20 -5.86
N TRP A 427 -6.12 9.31 -5.45
CA TRP A 427 -4.99 8.60 -6.02
C TRP A 427 -4.72 7.34 -5.18
N LEU A 428 -4.12 6.34 -5.80
CA LEU A 428 -3.58 5.15 -5.13
C LEU A 428 -2.06 5.19 -5.36
N LEU A 429 -1.29 5.33 -4.28
CA LEU A 429 0.17 5.40 -4.30
C LEU A 429 0.77 4.11 -3.77
N GLY A 430 1.09 3.23 -4.70
CA GLY A 430 1.73 1.94 -4.46
C GLY A 430 3.25 1.99 -4.37
N ASP A 431 3.89 0.84 -4.59
CA ASP A 431 5.33 0.60 -4.39
C ASP A 431 6.25 1.56 -5.16
N VAL A 432 5.81 2.06 -6.32
CA VAL A 432 6.46 3.17 -7.05
C VAL A 432 6.76 4.36 -6.15
N PHE A 433 5.82 4.73 -5.27
CA PHE A 433 6.03 5.75 -4.25
C PHE A 433 6.67 5.15 -2.98
N LEU A 434 6.11 4.05 -2.46
CA LEU A 434 6.46 3.52 -1.13
C LEU A 434 7.91 2.99 -1.02
N LYS A 435 8.56 2.59 -2.13
CA LYS A 435 10.01 2.30 -2.15
C LYS A 435 10.92 3.49 -1.81
N ASN A 436 10.42 4.72 -1.97
CA ASN A 436 11.20 5.96 -1.78
C ASN A 436 11.10 6.55 -0.37
N VAL A 437 10.11 6.11 0.42
CA VAL A 437 9.80 6.65 1.74
C VAL A 437 9.75 5.55 2.79
N TYR A 438 10.09 5.89 4.03
CA TYR A 438 9.72 5.06 5.16
C TYR A 438 8.34 5.52 5.66
N THR A 439 7.40 4.59 5.78
CA THR A 439 5.98 4.90 6.02
C THR A 439 5.52 4.32 7.35
N VAL A 440 4.95 5.14 8.23
CA VAL A 440 4.39 4.75 9.52
C VAL A 440 2.88 4.93 9.50
N PHE A 441 2.14 3.89 9.82
CA PHE A 441 0.68 3.89 9.92
C PHE A 441 0.29 3.88 11.40
N ASP A 442 -0.37 4.94 11.86
CA ASP A 442 -0.63 5.23 13.28
C ASP A 442 -2.15 5.16 13.55
N PHE A 443 -2.62 4.03 14.10
CA PHE A 443 -4.05 3.83 14.40
C PHE A 443 -4.49 4.67 15.60
N ASP A 444 -3.64 4.78 16.63
CA ASP A 444 -3.95 5.54 17.86
C ASP A 444 -4.31 7.01 17.59
N LYS A 445 -3.81 7.58 16.48
CA LYS A 445 -4.01 8.99 16.09
C LYS A 445 -4.55 9.15 14.66
N GLU A 446 -5.05 8.07 14.05
CA GLU A 446 -5.60 8.01 12.68
C GLU A 446 -4.80 8.81 11.62
N ARG A 447 -3.49 8.56 11.51
CA ARG A 447 -2.57 9.36 10.68
C ARG A 447 -1.44 8.54 10.05
N ILE A 448 -0.76 9.10 9.05
CA ILE A 448 0.42 8.50 8.41
C ILE A 448 1.65 9.39 8.65
N GLY A 449 2.77 8.78 9.05
CA GLY A 449 4.09 9.40 9.12
C GLY A 449 4.95 9.03 7.91
N LEU A 450 5.63 10.01 7.30
CA LEU A 450 6.50 9.81 6.14
C LEU A 450 7.91 10.35 6.42
N GLY A 451 8.92 9.49 6.21
CA GLY A 451 10.34 9.80 6.40
C GLY A 451 11.17 9.58 5.13
N ASN A 452 12.22 10.39 4.97
CA ASN A 452 13.22 10.17 3.91
C ASN A 452 14.09 8.96 4.27
N LYS A 453 14.13 7.93 3.42
CA LYS A 453 14.88 6.70 3.69
C LYS A 453 16.37 6.94 3.91
N SER A 454 16.96 6.12 4.79
CA SER A 454 18.39 6.07 5.01
C SER A 454 19.12 5.55 3.78
N ILE A 455 20.00 6.37 3.20
CA ILE A 455 20.90 5.92 2.15
C ILE A 455 21.99 5.04 2.81
N GLN A 456 21.80 3.72 2.78
CA GLN A 456 22.87 2.79 3.10
C GLN A 456 23.90 2.80 1.96
N SER A 457 24.95 3.62 2.12
CA SER A 457 26.07 3.67 1.19
C SER A 457 26.81 2.32 1.17
N THR A 458 26.45 1.46 0.21
CA THR A 458 27.11 0.18 -0.10
C THR A 458 28.54 0.40 -0.58
N THR A 459 29.40 0.71 0.39
CA THR A 459 30.83 0.95 0.19
C THR A 459 31.48 -0.38 -0.12
N GLN A 460 31.56 -0.72 -1.42
CA GLN A 460 32.28 -1.89 -1.92
C GLN A 460 33.76 -1.77 -1.52
N THR A 461 34.06 -2.31 -0.34
CA THR A 461 35.39 -2.29 0.24
C THR A 461 36.17 -3.42 -0.41
N SER A 462 36.70 -3.13 -1.59
CA SER A 462 37.57 -4.02 -2.37
C SER A 462 38.83 -4.34 -1.56
N SER A 463 38.75 -5.38 -0.73
CA SER A 463 39.79 -5.82 0.19
C SER A 463 40.92 -6.54 -0.56
N THR A 464 41.69 -5.76 -1.31
CA THR A 464 42.94 -6.20 -1.94
C THR A 464 43.90 -6.68 -0.85
N ALA A 465 43.96 -8.00 -0.63
CA ALA A 465 44.69 -8.61 0.47
C ALA A 465 46.21 -8.57 0.23
N SER A 466 46.86 -7.47 0.63
CA SER A 466 48.31 -7.39 0.77
C SER A 466 48.76 -8.05 2.07
N MET A 467 49.43 -9.21 1.97
CA MET A 467 49.99 -9.90 3.13
C MET A 467 51.09 -9.06 3.80
N PRO A 468 51.05 -8.83 5.13
CA PRO A 468 52.19 -8.31 5.86
C PRO A 468 53.24 -9.41 6.04
N THR A 469 54.46 -9.19 5.55
CA THR A 469 55.60 -10.07 5.86
C THR A 469 56.12 -9.77 7.27
N THR A 470 56.05 -10.76 8.15
CA THR A 470 56.54 -10.64 9.54
C THR A 470 58.05 -10.60 9.60
N PHE A 471 58.62 -9.48 10.04
CA PHE A 471 59.99 -9.40 10.56
C PHE A 471 59.96 -8.93 12.01
N SER A 472 60.32 -9.82 12.93
CA SER A 472 60.46 -9.49 14.35
C SER A 472 61.82 -8.87 14.62
N SER A 473 61.84 -7.71 15.28
CA SER A 473 63.02 -7.23 16.01
C SER A 473 62.57 -6.69 17.37
N SER A 474 63.20 -7.21 18.42
CA SER A 474 62.86 -6.93 19.81
C SER A 474 63.73 -5.81 20.38
N SER A 475 63.13 -4.83 21.05
CA SER A 475 63.82 -4.06 22.09
C SER A 475 62.87 -3.74 23.24
N THR A 476 63.32 -4.01 24.47
CA THR A 476 62.56 -3.80 25.70
C THR A 476 62.92 -2.47 26.34
N ALA A 477 61.93 -1.64 26.64
CA ALA A 477 62.09 -0.50 27.56
C ALA A 477 60.84 -0.38 28.44
N SER A 478 61.00 -0.67 29.73
CA SER A 478 59.93 -0.63 30.73
C SER A 478 59.94 0.68 31.51
N SER A 479 58.76 1.26 31.76
CA SER A 479 58.53 2.08 32.95
C SER A 479 57.08 1.95 33.41
N LEU A 480 56.86 1.95 34.73
CA LEU A 480 55.54 2.00 35.34
C LEU A 480 55.30 3.41 35.89
N SER A 481 54.04 3.82 35.91
CA SER A 481 53.49 4.64 37.00
C SER A 481 51.97 4.46 37.07
N SER A 482 51.44 4.46 38.31
CA SER A 482 50.08 3.99 38.62
C SER A 482 49.06 5.12 38.74
N ALA A 483 47.78 4.79 38.61
CA ALA A 483 46.66 5.71 38.81
C ALA A 483 46.41 6.05 40.30
N ILE A 484 45.76 7.19 40.53
CA ILE A 484 45.02 7.52 41.77
C ILE A 484 43.70 8.21 41.37
N SER A 485 42.60 7.89 42.06
CA SER A 485 41.25 8.45 41.84
C SER A 485 40.61 8.94 43.14
N ALA A 486 40.05 10.16 43.15
CA ALA A 486 38.94 10.65 43.99
C ALA A 486 38.55 12.07 43.48
N THR A 487 37.31 12.55 43.31
CA THR A 487 35.95 12.26 43.85
C THR A 487 35.52 13.15 45.04
N ILE A 488 35.09 14.39 44.73
CA ILE A 488 34.16 15.27 45.48
C ILE A 488 33.46 16.19 44.42
N THR A 489 32.30 16.84 44.59
CA THR A 489 30.92 16.41 44.95
C THR A 489 30.13 17.59 45.55
N ALA A 490 28.97 17.95 44.98
CA ALA A 490 27.97 18.95 45.47
C ALA A 490 28.42 20.45 45.53
N SER A 491 27.58 21.49 45.40
CA SER A 491 26.16 21.60 44.98
C SER A 491 25.68 23.06 44.69
N SER A 492 24.56 23.18 43.96
CA SER A 492 23.43 24.15 44.11
C SER A 492 23.52 25.67 43.79
N SER A 493 22.44 26.13 43.12
CA SER A 493 21.69 27.41 43.22
C SER A 493 21.99 28.61 42.26
N THR A 494 20.93 29.38 42.00
CA THR A 494 20.80 30.56 41.11
C THR A 494 20.40 31.81 41.92
N PRO A 495 20.51 33.07 41.41
CA PRO A 495 19.38 33.75 40.73
C PRO A 495 19.76 34.87 39.70
N SER A 496 18.76 35.59 39.18
CA SER A 496 18.81 36.79 38.28
C SER A 496 18.34 38.08 39.03
N PRO A 497 18.02 39.27 38.45
CA PRO A 497 18.20 39.86 37.09
C PRO A 497 18.55 41.41 36.99
N LEU A 498 18.64 41.96 35.76
CA LEU A 498 18.20 43.33 35.30
C LEU A 498 19.18 44.58 35.36
N PRO A 499 18.90 45.76 34.71
CA PRO A 499 19.81 46.55 33.78
C PRO A 499 20.13 48.01 34.29
N PRO A 500 20.44 49.12 33.53
CA PRO A 500 20.51 49.45 32.06
C PRO A 500 21.67 50.42 31.60
N ALA A 501 21.44 51.21 30.50
CA ALA A 501 22.18 52.40 29.98
C ALA A 501 23.50 52.15 29.18
N SER A 502 24.05 52.96 28.26
CA SER A 502 23.68 54.15 27.43
C SER A 502 24.97 54.59 26.64
N GLU A 503 25.06 55.27 25.46
CA GLU A 503 24.15 55.82 24.42
C GLU A 503 24.98 56.17 23.13
N VAL A 504 24.51 57.06 22.22
CA VAL A 504 25.19 57.73 21.06
C VAL A 504 25.69 56.79 19.90
N SER A 505 25.76 57.13 18.59
CA SER A 505 25.63 58.39 17.81
C SER A 505 25.14 58.19 16.34
N ASN A 506 24.50 59.23 15.75
CA ASN A 506 24.62 59.81 14.38
C ASN A 506 25.11 59.00 13.14
N SER A 507 24.67 59.25 11.88
CA SER A 507 23.73 60.28 11.31
C SER A 507 23.43 60.12 9.80
N SER A 508 22.19 60.44 9.37
CA SER A 508 21.77 61.03 8.04
C SER A 508 22.09 60.28 6.71
N VAL A 509 21.37 60.41 5.57
CA VAL A 509 20.57 61.50 4.95
C VAL A 509 19.33 60.95 4.17
N SER A 510 18.32 61.83 3.93
CA SER A 510 17.13 61.84 3.04
C SER A 510 17.11 60.99 1.74
N SER A 511 15.98 60.71 1.05
CA SER A 511 14.64 61.36 0.93
C SER A 511 13.47 60.35 0.96
N VAL A 512 12.16 60.64 1.21
CA VAL A 512 11.24 61.82 1.18
C VAL A 512 10.37 61.99 -0.09
N MET A 513 9.16 61.40 -0.06
CA MET A 513 7.80 61.94 -0.33
C MET A 513 6.80 60.94 0.31
N THR A 514 5.83 61.23 1.19
CA THR A 514 4.87 62.35 1.37
C THR A 514 3.77 62.33 0.31
N THR A 515 2.55 61.85 0.63
CA THR A 515 1.41 62.68 1.11
C THR A 515 0.42 61.86 2.00
N THR A 516 0.16 62.25 3.26
CA THR A 516 -1.03 63.00 3.80
C THR A 516 -2.41 62.31 3.70
N SER A 517 -3.27 62.28 4.73
CA SER A 517 -3.17 62.75 6.13
C SER A 517 -4.37 62.32 7.00
N THR A 518 -4.27 62.57 8.33
CA THR A 518 -5.37 62.86 9.31
C THR A 518 -6.46 61.80 9.60
N GLY A 519 -6.81 61.51 10.86
CA GLY A 519 -6.13 61.88 12.13
C GLY A 519 -6.95 61.71 13.42
N VAL A 520 -6.21 61.48 14.52
CA VAL A 520 -6.47 61.83 15.95
C VAL A 520 -7.68 61.21 16.69
N SER A 521 -7.44 60.88 17.97
CA SER A 521 -8.33 60.17 18.90
C SER A 521 -9.37 61.05 19.63
N MET A 522 -10.31 60.34 20.28
CA MET A 522 -11.36 60.81 21.20
C MET A 522 -10.87 61.70 22.37
N THR A 523 -11.79 62.48 22.97
CA THR A 523 -11.88 62.65 24.44
C THR A 523 -13.19 63.32 24.89
N SER A 524 -13.80 62.82 25.97
CA SER A 524 -14.66 63.55 26.94
C SER A 524 -15.18 62.59 28.05
N HIS A 525 -15.59 63.14 29.21
CA HIS A 525 -15.82 62.39 30.47
C HIS A 525 -17.28 62.43 30.98
N ASN A 526 -17.66 61.38 31.76
CA ASN A 526 -18.42 61.39 33.04
C ASN A 526 -19.24 60.07 33.20
N SER A 527 -19.48 59.49 34.39
CA SER A 527 -19.16 59.87 35.79
C SER A 527 -19.13 58.67 36.77
N ALA A 528 -18.44 58.86 37.92
CA ALA A 528 -18.72 58.33 39.28
C ALA A 528 -18.90 56.81 39.59
N ILE A 529 -17.78 56.20 40.04
CA ILE A 529 -17.54 55.44 41.31
C ILE A 529 -18.61 55.61 42.43
N PRO A 530 -18.85 54.65 43.38
CA PRO A 530 -18.16 53.38 43.74
C PRO A 530 -19.10 52.14 43.52
N SER A 531 -19.16 50.98 44.22
CA SER A 531 -18.52 50.24 45.37
C SER A 531 -19.02 48.77 45.30
N SER A 532 -18.46 47.69 45.91
CA SER A 532 -17.19 47.38 46.60
C SER A 532 -17.08 45.82 46.76
N THR A 533 -16.11 45.29 47.51
CA THR A 533 -15.80 43.83 47.66
C THR A 533 -16.18 43.21 49.01
N THR A 534 -16.43 41.88 49.08
CA THR A 534 -15.71 40.91 49.97
C THR A 534 -16.14 39.42 49.84
N LYS A 535 -15.23 38.51 50.24
CA LYS A 535 -15.35 37.07 50.59
C LYS A 535 -14.90 36.94 52.08
N PRO A 536 -15.10 35.85 52.88
CA PRO A 536 -14.64 34.48 52.56
C PRO A 536 -15.29 33.23 53.30
N GLN A 537 -14.81 32.03 52.93
CA GLN A 537 -14.48 30.79 53.73
C GLN A 537 -15.41 30.00 54.71
N HIS A 538 -15.26 28.65 54.60
CA HIS A 538 -15.27 27.54 55.60
C HIS A 538 -16.55 27.05 56.35
N SER A 539 -16.86 25.73 56.26
CA SER A 539 -16.62 24.71 57.34
C SER A 539 -17.64 23.51 57.44
N MET A 540 -17.12 22.26 57.36
CA MET A 540 -17.51 20.97 58.02
C MET A 540 -18.92 20.30 57.95
N GLY A 541 -18.91 18.95 58.06
CA GLY A 541 -20.03 18.03 58.40
C GLY A 541 -20.74 17.35 57.19
N SER A 542 -20.75 16.03 56.91
CA SER A 542 -20.35 14.74 57.55
C SER A 542 -21.47 13.87 58.17
N SER A 543 -21.35 12.53 57.99
CA SER A 543 -22.15 11.41 58.57
C SER A 543 -23.60 11.17 58.06
N ILE A 544 -24.20 9.95 58.08
CA ILE A 544 -23.74 8.54 57.87
C ILE A 544 -24.97 7.57 57.82
N GLY A 545 -24.85 6.40 57.17
CA GLY A 545 -25.78 5.23 57.26
C GLY A 545 -26.20 4.68 55.89
N THR A 546 -25.85 3.46 55.39
CA THR A 546 -26.03 2.05 55.88
C THR A 546 -27.51 1.67 56.07
N ILE A 547 -28.05 0.51 55.65
CA ILE A 547 -27.57 -0.91 55.65
C ILE A 547 -28.15 -1.74 54.45
N PHE A 548 -27.48 -2.84 54.07
CA PHE A 548 -27.88 -3.93 53.11
C PHE A 548 -28.30 -5.23 53.88
N PRO A 549 -28.82 -6.34 53.29
CA PRO A 549 -29.37 -6.62 51.94
C PRO A 549 -30.73 -7.41 51.99
N ASN A 550 -31.21 -7.93 50.85
CA ASN A 550 -31.66 -9.35 50.77
C ASN A 550 -31.88 -9.91 49.34
N ARG A 551 -31.73 -11.24 49.23
CA ARG A 551 -32.15 -12.20 48.16
C ARG A 551 -32.83 -13.39 48.89
N PRO A 552 -33.33 -14.49 48.26
CA PRO A 552 -33.48 -14.83 46.83
C PRO A 552 -34.95 -15.19 46.47
N TRP A 553 -35.20 -15.85 45.34
CA TRP A 553 -35.86 -17.18 45.25
C TRP A 553 -35.59 -17.80 43.85
N LEU A 554 -35.93 -19.07 43.67
CA LEU A 554 -35.61 -19.96 42.54
C LEU A 554 -36.91 -20.64 42.07
N TYR A 555 -37.05 -21.02 40.78
CA TYR A 555 -37.72 -22.29 40.37
C TYR A 555 -37.46 -22.66 38.88
N LEU A 556 -38.01 -23.78 38.42
CA LEU A 556 -37.58 -24.61 37.27
C LEU A 556 -38.79 -25.14 36.45
N ALA A 557 -38.49 -25.90 35.38
CA ALA A 557 -39.38 -26.60 34.42
C ALA A 557 -40.03 -25.73 33.31
N ILE A 558 -40.16 -26.11 32.02
CA ILE A 558 -40.11 -27.35 31.19
C ILE A 558 -41.49 -27.83 30.69
N SER A 559 -41.55 -28.15 29.38
CA SER A 559 -42.54 -28.94 28.62
C SER A 559 -43.82 -28.28 28.05
N SER A 560 -43.95 -28.37 26.70
CA SER A 560 -45.13 -28.68 25.84
C SER A 560 -45.07 -27.83 24.55
N LEU A 561 -44.93 -28.28 23.29
CA LEU A 561 -45.20 -29.52 22.52
C LEU A 561 -46.51 -29.45 21.67
N LEU A 562 -46.33 -29.36 20.33
CA LEU A 562 -47.33 -29.48 19.24
C LEU A 562 -48.46 -28.40 19.22
N LEU A 563 -49.20 -28.14 18.12
CA LEU A 563 -49.68 -29.00 17.01
C LEU A 563 -50.06 -28.19 15.73
N HIS A 564 -50.25 -28.86 14.57
CA HIS A 564 -50.68 -28.36 13.22
C HIS A 564 -49.57 -27.64 12.41
N VAL A 565 -49.15 -28.01 11.18
CA VAL A 565 -49.53 -29.04 10.17
C VAL A 565 -50.81 -28.75 9.33
N ILE A 566 -50.80 -29.16 8.04
CA ILE A 566 -51.89 -29.11 7.01
C ILE A 566 -52.00 -27.73 6.31
N HIS A 567 -52.00 -27.54 4.97
CA HIS A 567 -51.78 -28.35 3.73
C HIS A 567 -51.34 -27.35 2.62
N ILE A 568 -50.93 -27.67 1.38
CA ILE A 568 -50.90 -28.94 0.61
C ILE A 568 -49.44 -29.27 0.28
#